data_AF-A0A939VLK1-F1
#
_entry.id   AF-A0A939VLK1-F1
#
_cell.length_a   1.000
_cell.length_b   1.000
_cell.length_c   1.000
_cell.angle_alpha   90.00
_cell.angle_beta   90.00
_cell.angle_gamma   90.00
#
_symmetry.space_group_name_H-M   'P 1'
#
loop_
_entity.id
_entity.type
_entity.pdbx_description
1 polymer ?
#
loop_
_entity_poly.entity_id
_entity_poly.type
_entity_poly.pdbx_seq_one_letter_code
_entity_poly.pdbx_strand_id
1 'polypeptide(L)'
;MADDALLKNRLKELAERSYSASRYTYTNFLTEAELSEFMEIKRELDYASPVAFGGNDYCERKLIRFGSSEDFGYEEPLPITALLITPLNEKFADDLSHRDFLGALMNLGIERETLGDIFVDSNRAILYCIESMAEYIIENLTRVRHTTVMVKPFTEEFVLPEGSLEDVRIQISSERIDAIIARVYKLSRESAQGLFKEQKVFVNSKLVVTPDTKVKTGDRVSVRG
;
A
#
# COMPACT_ATOMS: atom_id res chain seq x y z
N MET A 1 0.60 -17.80 -11.98
CA MET A 1 -0.40 -18.74 -12.54
C MET A 1 -1.05 -19.61 -11.47
N ALA A 2 -0.31 -20.39 -10.67
CA ALA A 2 -0.90 -21.19 -9.59
C ALA A 2 -1.36 -20.32 -8.40
N ASP A 3 -0.53 -19.38 -7.96
CA ASP A 3 -0.85 -18.46 -6.86
C ASP A 3 -1.99 -17.50 -7.21
N ASP A 4 -2.03 -16.99 -8.45
CA ASP A 4 -3.10 -16.10 -8.93
C ASP A 4 -4.47 -16.80 -8.90
N ALA A 5 -4.52 -18.09 -9.26
CA ALA A 5 -5.75 -18.88 -9.19
C ALA A 5 -6.19 -19.13 -7.74
N LEU A 6 -5.24 -19.37 -6.83
CA LEU A 6 -5.52 -19.53 -5.41
C LEU A 6 -6.10 -18.24 -4.80
N LEU A 7 -5.51 -17.09 -5.11
CA LEU A 7 -6.01 -15.79 -4.68
C LEU A 7 -7.42 -15.52 -5.21
N LYS A 8 -7.67 -15.72 -6.51
CA LYS A 8 -8.99 -15.52 -7.12
C LYS A 8 -10.06 -16.42 -6.48
N ASN A 9 -9.72 -17.66 -6.17
CA ASN A 9 -10.61 -18.57 -5.44
C ASN A 9 -10.88 -18.08 -4.02
N ARG A 10 -9.86 -17.60 -3.31
CA ARG A 10 -10.01 -17.03 -1.96
C ARG A 10 -10.90 -15.79 -1.95
N LEU A 11 -10.75 -14.90 -2.93
CA LEU A 11 -11.59 -13.70 -3.08
C LEU A 11 -13.06 -14.10 -3.29
N LYS A 12 -13.34 -15.08 -4.15
CA LYS A 12 -14.69 -15.63 -4.38
C LYS A 12 -15.28 -16.25 -3.10
N GLU A 13 -14.48 -17.01 -2.36
CA GLU A 13 -14.88 -17.62 -1.09
C GLU A 13 -15.25 -16.57 -0.02
N LEU A 14 -14.48 -15.48 0.07
CA LEU A 14 -14.73 -14.38 1.01
C LEU A 14 -15.99 -13.59 0.62
N ALA A 15 -16.16 -13.30 -0.68
CA ALA A 15 -17.34 -12.63 -1.22
C ALA A 15 -18.62 -13.44 -0.96
N GLU A 16 -18.61 -14.73 -1.29
CA GLU A 16 -19.76 -15.63 -1.10
C GLU A 16 -20.13 -15.75 0.39
N ARG A 17 -19.13 -15.86 1.27
CA ARG A 17 -19.33 -15.91 2.72
C ARG A 17 -19.89 -14.61 3.27
N SER A 18 -19.47 -13.47 2.73
CA SER A 18 -19.98 -12.17 3.14
C SER A 18 -21.45 -12.03 2.74
N TYR A 19 -21.76 -12.36 1.50
CA TYR A 19 -23.10 -12.28 0.93
C TYR A 19 -24.09 -13.25 1.60
N SER A 20 -23.72 -14.53 1.73
CA SER A 20 -24.61 -15.58 2.28
C SER A 20 -24.90 -15.44 3.78
N ALA A 21 -23.97 -14.88 4.54
CA ALA A 21 -24.09 -14.75 5.99
C ALA A 21 -24.31 -13.30 6.48
N SER A 22 -24.49 -12.35 5.56
CA SER A 22 -24.66 -10.92 5.84
C SER A 22 -23.64 -10.38 6.85
N ARG A 23 -22.37 -10.72 6.64
CA ARG A 23 -21.26 -10.30 7.51
C ARG A 23 -20.11 -9.75 6.72
N TYR A 24 -19.39 -8.79 7.30
CA TYR A 24 -18.15 -8.31 6.70
C TYR A 24 -17.11 -9.43 6.67
N THR A 25 -16.41 -9.51 5.55
CA THR A 25 -15.21 -10.35 5.42
C THR A 25 -14.11 -9.52 4.79
N TYR A 26 -12.87 -9.92 5.00
CA TYR A 26 -11.72 -9.18 4.51
C TYR A 26 -10.56 -10.11 4.16
N THR A 27 -9.71 -9.63 3.26
CA THR A 27 -8.40 -10.21 2.99
C THR A 27 -7.35 -9.68 3.97
N ASN A 28 -6.16 -10.26 3.93
CA ASN A 28 -4.95 -9.59 4.39
C ASN A 28 -4.52 -8.50 3.38
N PHE A 29 -3.43 -7.76 3.64
CA PHE A 29 -2.90 -6.77 2.70
C PHE A 29 -2.37 -7.44 1.44
N LEU A 30 -2.97 -7.09 0.32
CA LEU A 30 -2.56 -7.52 -1.01
C LEU A 30 -1.43 -6.64 -1.55
N THR A 31 -0.52 -7.28 -2.26
CA THR A 31 0.49 -6.64 -3.10
C THR A 31 -0.15 -5.98 -4.33
N GLU A 32 0.63 -5.14 -5.01
CA GLU A 32 0.21 -4.51 -6.26
C GLU A 32 -0.22 -5.53 -7.34
N ALA A 33 0.49 -6.66 -7.45
CA ALA A 33 0.17 -7.71 -8.40
C ALA A 33 -1.16 -8.39 -8.04
N GLU A 34 -1.36 -8.72 -6.76
CA GLU A 34 -2.60 -9.35 -6.27
C GLU A 34 -3.81 -8.40 -6.39
N LEU A 35 -3.61 -7.09 -6.19
CA LEU A 35 -4.64 -6.09 -6.47
C LEU A 35 -5.00 -6.05 -7.96
N SER A 36 -4.03 -6.22 -8.87
CA SER A 36 -4.33 -6.34 -10.31
C SER A 36 -5.21 -7.57 -10.57
N GLU A 37 -4.91 -8.72 -9.96
CA GLU A 37 -5.74 -9.94 -10.08
C GLU A 37 -7.16 -9.74 -9.53
N PHE A 38 -7.31 -9.05 -8.40
CA PHE A 38 -8.61 -8.67 -7.86
C PHE A 38 -9.38 -7.78 -8.86
N MET A 39 -8.72 -6.79 -9.46
CA MET A 39 -9.35 -5.86 -10.40
C MET A 39 -9.87 -6.56 -11.67
N GLU A 40 -9.27 -7.68 -12.08
CA GLU A 40 -9.78 -8.48 -13.20
C GLU A 40 -11.13 -9.13 -12.90
N ILE A 41 -11.32 -9.63 -11.67
CA ILE A 41 -12.54 -10.33 -11.26
C ILE A 41 -13.51 -9.45 -10.47
N LYS A 42 -13.16 -8.19 -10.20
CA LYS A 42 -13.97 -7.28 -9.36
C LYS A 42 -15.45 -7.26 -9.78
N ARG A 43 -15.72 -7.17 -11.08
CA ARG A 43 -17.10 -7.17 -11.62
C ARG A 43 -17.88 -8.45 -11.31
N GLU A 44 -17.20 -9.59 -11.25
CA GLU A 44 -17.83 -10.85 -10.85
C GLU A 44 -18.20 -10.85 -9.36
N LEU A 45 -17.52 -10.03 -8.56
CA LEU A 45 -17.68 -9.92 -7.11
C LEU A 45 -18.58 -8.75 -6.69
N ASP A 46 -19.09 -7.94 -7.62
CA ASP A 46 -19.86 -6.72 -7.33
C ASP A 46 -21.08 -6.98 -6.43
N TYR A 47 -21.65 -8.19 -6.47
CA TYR A 47 -22.77 -8.60 -5.61
C TYR A 47 -22.43 -8.61 -4.11
N ALA A 48 -21.15 -8.64 -3.74
CA ALA A 48 -20.67 -8.63 -2.37
C ALA A 48 -20.03 -7.28 -1.98
N SER A 49 -20.32 -6.22 -2.73
CA SER A 49 -19.92 -4.83 -2.43
C SER A 49 -18.43 -4.68 -2.05
N PRO A 50 -17.48 -5.08 -2.92
CA PRO A 50 -16.07 -5.11 -2.56
C PRO A 50 -15.43 -3.71 -2.54
N VAL A 51 -14.70 -3.41 -1.45
CA VAL A 51 -14.00 -2.13 -1.22
C VAL A 51 -12.53 -2.39 -0.92
N ALA A 52 -11.62 -1.72 -1.63
CA ALA A 52 -10.17 -1.81 -1.40
C ALA A 52 -9.68 -0.60 -0.59
N PHE A 53 -9.02 -0.84 0.55
CA PHE A 53 -8.50 0.23 1.41
C PHE A 53 -7.17 -0.16 2.07
N GLY A 54 -6.28 0.82 2.24
CA GLY A 54 -4.93 0.60 2.79
C GLY A 54 -4.64 1.35 4.09
N GLY A 55 -5.59 2.12 4.61
CA GLY A 55 -5.42 2.98 5.79
C GLY A 55 -5.49 4.47 5.45
N ASN A 56 -4.97 4.87 4.28
CA ASN A 56 -5.14 6.20 3.71
C ASN A 56 -5.12 6.13 2.16
N ASP A 57 -5.30 7.28 1.50
CA ASP A 57 -5.36 7.39 0.03
C ASP A 57 -4.01 7.12 -0.66
N TYR A 58 -2.90 7.31 0.04
CA TYR A 58 -1.54 7.12 -0.46
C TYR A 58 -1.05 5.67 -0.37
N CYS A 59 -1.70 4.83 0.43
CA CYS A 59 -1.30 3.43 0.59
C CYS A 59 -1.37 2.65 -0.74
N GLU A 60 -0.28 1.98 -1.07
CA GLU A 60 -0.16 1.07 -2.21
C GLU A 60 -0.67 -0.33 -1.85
N ARG A 61 -0.30 -0.85 -0.68
CA ARG A 61 -0.85 -2.12 -0.16
C ARG A 61 -2.26 -1.89 0.37
N LYS A 62 -3.20 -2.73 -0.06
CA LYS A 62 -4.61 -2.62 0.33
C LYS A 62 -5.18 -3.99 0.68
N LEU A 63 -6.08 -4.02 1.64
CA LEU A 63 -6.97 -5.16 1.84
C LEU A 63 -8.27 -4.93 1.09
N ILE A 64 -8.97 -6.02 0.79
CA ILE A 64 -10.31 -5.99 0.22
C ILE A 64 -11.30 -6.36 1.30
N ARG A 65 -12.25 -5.47 1.58
CA ARG A 65 -13.44 -5.74 2.39
C ARG A 65 -14.60 -6.12 1.48
N PHE A 66 -15.39 -7.11 1.88
CA PHE A 66 -16.68 -7.44 1.26
C PHE A 66 -17.81 -7.08 2.23
N GLY A 67 -18.90 -6.56 1.68
CA GLY A 67 -20.06 -6.08 2.40
C GLY A 67 -20.16 -4.56 2.51
N SER A 68 -21.39 -4.11 2.72
CA SER A 68 -21.73 -2.70 2.93
C SER A 68 -22.78 -2.55 4.02
N SER A 69 -22.86 -1.36 4.61
CA SER A 69 -23.89 -1.05 5.60
C SER A 69 -25.29 -0.98 4.98
N GLU A 70 -25.38 -0.70 3.68
CA GLU A 70 -26.63 -0.76 2.92
C GLU A 70 -27.15 -2.20 2.83
N ASP A 71 -26.25 -3.16 2.58
CA ASP A 71 -26.61 -4.58 2.44
C ASP A 71 -26.93 -5.22 3.79
N PHE A 72 -26.19 -4.86 4.85
CA PHE A 72 -26.23 -5.56 6.14
C PHE A 72 -27.00 -4.82 7.24
N GLY A 73 -27.26 -3.53 7.08
CA GLY A 73 -27.93 -2.69 8.08
C GLY A 73 -27.05 -2.28 9.26
N TYR A 74 -25.74 -2.54 9.20
CA TYR A 74 -24.75 -2.10 10.19
C TYR A 74 -23.39 -1.85 9.52
N GLU A 75 -22.58 -0.96 10.11
CA GLU A 75 -21.21 -0.70 9.64
C GLU A 75 -20.21 -1.36 10.58
N GLU A 76 -19.11 -1.87 10.02
CA GLU A 76 -17.97 -2.37 10.76
C GLU A 76 -16.72 -1.60 10.32
N PRO A 77 -15.90 -1.09 11.25
CA PRO A 77 -14.66 -0.42 10.89
C PRO A 77 -13.76 -1.39 10.12
N LEU A 78 -13.01 -0.86 9.14
CA LEU A 78 -11.99 -1.65 8.47
C LEU A 78 -10.93 -2.09 9.50
N PRO A 79 -10.43 -3.33 9.42
CA PRO A 79 -9.52 -3.89 10.43
C PRO A 79 -8.08 -3.40 10.20
N ILE A 80 -7.90 -2.09 9.98
CA ILE A 80 -6.62 -1.43 9.75
C ILE A 80 -6.41 -0.40 10.84
N THR A 81 -5.22 -0.41 11.42
CA THR A 81 -4.77 0.67 12.30
C THR A 81 -3.39 1.16 11.88
N ALA A 82 -3.02 2.33 12.38
CA ALA A 82 -1.72 2.94 12.16
C ALA A 82 -0.95 3.02 13.48
N LEU A 83 0.34 2.73 13.41
CA LEU A 83 1.26 2.78 14.54
C LEU A 83 2.39 3.75 14.24
N LEU A 84 2.70 4.62 15.19
CA LEU A 84 3.85 5.50 15.15
C LEU A 84 5.03 4.84 15.85
N ILE A 85 6.14 4.70 15.13
CA ILE A 85 7.41 4.17 15.61
C ILE A 85 8.40 5.34 15.68
N THR A 86 8.93 5.61 16.87
CA THR A 86 9.90 6.69 17.08
C THR A 86 11.13 6.19 17.83
N PRO A 87 12.34 6.69 17.52
CA PRO A 87 13.51 6.41 18.34
C PRO A 87 13.30 7.01 19.74
N LEU A 88 13.74 6.30 20.78
CA LEU A 88 13.73 6.84 22.15
C LEU A 88 14.70 8.02 22.31
N ASN A 89 15.76 8.06 21.49
CA ASN A 89 16.74 9.12 21.50
C ASN A 89 17.26 9.41 20.08
N GLU A 90 16.74 10.45 19.46
CA GLU A 90 17.07 10.86 18.09
C GLU A 90 18.56 11.14 17.88
N LYS A 91 19.27 11.64 18.91
CA LYS A 91 20.70 11.98 18.79
C LYS A 91 21.61 10.76 18.59
N PHE A 92 21.14 9.58 18.98
CA PHE A 92 21.88 8.32 18.84
C PHE A 92 21.18 7.34 17.89
N ALA A 93 20.16 7.81 17.17
CA ALA A 93 19.49 6.99 16.17
C ALA A 93 20.44 6.79 14.97
N ASP A 94 20.51 5.55 14.50
CA ASP A 94 21.02 5.26 13.16
C ASP A 94 20.13 5.98 12.12
N ASP A 95 20.65 6.19 10.92
CA ASP A 95 19.81 6.56 9.77
C ASP A 95 18.99 5.33 9.35
N LEU A 96 17.70 5.33 9.72
CA LEU A 96 16.78 4.21 9.57
C LEU A 96 16.00 4.34 8.25
N SER A 97 16.15 3.35 7.39
CA SER A 97 15.41 3.25 6.14
C SER A 97 14.16 2.39 6.29
N HIS A 98 13.27 2.45 5.29
CA HIS A 98 12.12 1.53 5.17
C HIS A 98 12.52 0.06 5.34
N ARG A 99 13.67 -0.36 4.78
CA ARG A 99 14.14 -1.75 4.86
C ARG A 99 14.48 -2.17 6.29
N ASP A 100 14.96 -1.23 7.12
CA ASP A 100 15.31 -1.51 8.50
C ASP A 100 14.06 -1.76 9.36
N PHE A 101 13.03 -0.91 9.22
CA PHE A 101 11.74 -1.10 9.90
C PHE A 101 11.08 -2.40 9.48
N LEU A 102 10.99 -2.66 8.17
CA LEU A 102 10.41 -3.89 7.67
C LEU A 102 11.20 -5.12 8.17
N GLY A 103 12.53 -5.08 8.11
CA GLY A 103 13.38 -6.17 8.60
C GLY A 103 13.18 -6.45 10.09
N ALA A 104 13.05 -5.40 10.91
CA ALA A 104 12.75 -5.55 12.33
C ALA A 104 11.38 -6.20 12.58
N LEU A 105 10.34 -5.80 11.84
CA LEU A 105 9.01 -6.42 11.92
C LEU A 105 9.03 -7.89 11.50
N MET A 106 9.74 -8.24 10.42
CA MET A 106 9.88 -9.63 9.98
C MET A 106 10.63 -10.49 11.02
N ASN A 107 11.63 -9.93 11.72
CA ASN A 107 12.37 -10.63 12.78
C ASN A 107 11.51 -10.97 14.00
N LEU A 108 10.38 -10.28 14.19
CA LEU A 108 9.37 -10.64 15.20
C LEU A 108 8.50 -11.85 14.77
N GLY A 109 8.72 -12.39 13.57
CA GLY A 109 7.89 -13.47 13.01
C GLY A 109 6.54 -13.00 12.46
N ILE A 110 6.38 -11.68 12.25
CA ILE A 110 5.15 -11.13 11.70
C ILE A 110 5.08 -11.41 10.21
N GLU A 111 3.94 -11.93 9.75
CA GLU A 111 3.70 -12.20 8.35
C GLU A 111 3.50 -10.90 7.58
N ARG A 112 4.16 -10.78 6.42
CA ARG A 112 4.15 -9.54 5.62
C ARG A 112 2.76 -9.14 5.14
N GLU A 113 1.86 -10.10 4.93
CA GLU A 113 0.48 -9.83 4.54
C GLU A 113 -0.35 -9.17 5.64
N THR A 114 0.08 -9.23 6.91
CA THR A 114 -0.56 -8.49 8.01
C THR A 114 -0.10 -7.04 8.10
N LEU A 115 0.90 -6.65 7.31
CA LEU A 115 1.51 -5.33 7.27
C LEU A 115 1.14 -4.61 5.98
N GLY A 116 0.64 -3.38 6.14
CA GLY A 116 0.43 -2.41 5.08
C GLY A 116 1.71 -1.64 4.76
N ASP A 117 1.54 -0.39 4.35
CA ASP A 117 2.67 0.47 4.00
C ASP A 117 3.37 1.04 5.24
N ILE A 118 4.68 1.30 5.08
CA ILE A 118 5.53 1.92 6.09
C ILE A 118 6.00 3.27 5.51
N PHE A 119 5.53 4.37 6.10
CA PHE A 119 5.98 5.71 5.73
C PHE A 119 7.09 6.13 6.68
N VAL A 120 8.29 6.34 6.16
CA VAL A 120 9.46 6.72 6.97
C VAL A 120 9.77 8.19 6.77
N ASP A 121 9.97 8.91 7.88
CA ASP A 121 10.50 10.26 7.90
C ASP A 121 11.44 10.42 9.09
N SER A 122 12.65 10.94 8.84
CA SER A 122 13.58 11.37 9.89
C SER A 122 13.75 10.36 11.04
N ASN A 123 14.02 9.08 10.71
CA ASN A 123 14.13 7.93 11.63
C ASN A 123 12.87 7.53 12.39
N ARG A 124 11.74 8.15 12.08
CA ARG A 124 10.41 7.77 12.54
C ARG A 124 9.68 7.04 11.43
N ALA A 125 8.72 6.20 11.79
CA ALA A 125 7.90 5.52 10.80
C ALA A 125 6.44 5.46 11.24
N ILE A 126 5.53 5.58 10.27
CA ILE A 126 4.13 5.19 10.42
C ILE A 126 3.95 3.86 9.71
N LEU A 127 3.53 2.85 10.47
CA LEU A 127 3.19 1.52 9.97
C LEU A 127 1.68 1.36 9.95
N TYR A 128 1.12 1.02 8.80
CA TYR A 128 -0.24 0.47 8.73
C TYR A 128 -0.19 -1.05 8.92
N CYS A 129 -1.10 -1.60 9.73
CA CYS A 129 -1.19 -3.04 9.97
C CYS A 129 -2.62 -3.48 10.26
N ILE A 130 -2.86 -4.79 10.24
CA ILE A 130 -4.13 -5.36 10.70
C ILE A 130 -4.28 -5.06 12.19
N GLU A 131 -5.45 -4.60 12.60
CA GLU A 131 -5.73 -4.17 13.98
C GLU A 131 -5.36 -5.22 15.04
N SER A 132 -5.61 -6.50 14.77
CA SER A 132 -5.26 -7.61 15.68
C SER A 132 -3.75 -7.78 15.92
N MET A 133 -2.89 -7.17 15.10
CA MET A 133 -1.43 -7.18 15.27
C MET A 133 -0.91 -5.99 16.07
N ALA A 134 -1.75 -4.99 16.35
CA ALA A 134 -1.31 -3.71 16.90
C ALA A 134 -0.64 -3.84 18.27
N GLU A 135 -1.33 -4.49 19.22
CA GLU A 135 -0.80 -4.70 20.58
C GLU A 135 0.52 -5.48 20.55
N TYR A 136 0.57 -6.55 19.76
CA TYR A 136 1.78 -7.34 19.61
C TYR A 136 2.96 -6.51 19.10
N ILE A 137 2.76 -5.68 18.07
CA ILE A 137 3.82 -4.80 17.54
C ILE A 137 4.23 -3.76 18.59
N ILE A 138 3.26 -3.17 19.30
CA ILE A 138 3.51 -2.16 20.32
C ILE A 138 4.41 -2.71 21.44
N GLU A 139 4.13 -3.92 21.89
CA GLU A 139 4.86 -4.55 23.00
C GLU A 139 6.24 -5.08 22.60
N ASN A 140 6.38 -5.59 21.36
CA ASN A 140 7.55 -6.39 20.98
C ASN A 140 8.55 -5.64 20.09
N LEU A 141 8.13 -4.62 19.33
CA LEU A 141 9.04 -3.84 18.48
C LEU A 141 9.79 -2.79 19.33
N THR A 142 10.83 -3.25 20.01
CA THR A 142 11.64 -2.41 20.93
C THR A 142 12.93 -1.89 20.28
N ARG A 143 13.33 -2.46 19.14
CA ARG A 143 14.60 -2.12 18.49
C ARG A 143 14.51 -2.30 16.98
N VAL A 144 15.01 -1.29 16.26
CA VAL A 144 15.22 -1.33 14.80
C VAL A 144 16.71 -1.13 14.58
N ARG A 145 17.39 -2.12 13.98
CA ARG A 145 18.86 -2.15 13.84
C ARG A 145 19.56 -2.01 15.21
N HIS A 146 20.29 -0.92 15.49
CA HIS A 146 20.87 -0.64 16.81
C HIS A 146 20.10 0.42 17.60
N THR A 147 19.03 0.98 17.03
CA THR A 147 18.25 2.07 17.63
C THR A 147 17.11 1.50 18.46
N THR A 148 17.05 1.86 19.74
CA THR A 148 15.89 1.55 20.58
C THR A 148 14.72 2.46 20.20
N VAL A 149 13.57 1.85 19.93
CA VAL A 149 12.37 2.54 19.49
C VAL A 149 11.23 2.35 20.50
N MET A 150 10.24 3.23 20.41
CA MET A 150 8.96 3.13 21.06
C MET A 150 7.87 3.15 19.99
N VAL A 151 6.87 2.30 20.17
CA VAL A 151 5.71 2.24 19.30
C VAL A 151 4.46 2.69 20.07
N LYS A 152 3.60 3.47 19.42
CA LYS A 152 2.30 3.89 19.97
C LYS A 152 1.24 3.86 18.88
N PRO A 153 -0.05 3.77 19.24
CA PRO A 153 -1.13 4.07 18.30
C PRO A 153 -0.89 5.45 17.67
N PHE A 154 -0.98 5.49 16.35
CA PHE A 154 -0.96 6.75 15.62
C PHE A 154 -2.27 7.49 15.87
N THR A 155 -2.17 8.76 16.27
CA THR A 155 -3.32 9.66 16.42
C THR A 155 -3.08 10.85 15.50
N GLU A 156 -4.15 11.45 14.97
CA GLU A 156 -4.09 12.53 13.97
C GLU A 156 -3.26 13.76 14.41
N GLU A 157 -2.94 13.89 15.70
CA GLU A 157 -2.01 14.91 16.21
C GLU A 157 -0.59 14.78 15.65
N PHE A 158 -0.22 13.61 15.13
CA PHE A 158 1.03 13.42 14.41
C PHE A 158 0.81 13.66 12.92
N VAL A 159 0.92 14.92 12.51
CA VAL A 159 0.99 15.27 11.09
C VAL A 159 2.23 14.60 10.52
N LEU A 160 2.02 13.61 9.63
CA LEU A 160 3.04 13.22 8.67
C LEU A 160 3.64 14.52 8.13
N PRO A 161 4.96 14.75 8.17
CA PRO A 161 5.50 15.76 7.27
C PRO A 161 4.99 15.33 5.91
N GLU A 162 4.22 16.21 5.27
CA GLU A 162 3.70 16.02 3.91
C GLU A 162 4.80 15.30 3.15
N GLY A 163 4.57 14.02 2.82
CA GLY A 163 5.63 13.15 2.32
C GLY A 163 6.04 13.65 0.96
N SER A 164 6.84 14.70 0.92
CA SER A 164 7.09 15.66 -0.17
C SER A 164 6.22 15.46 -1.40
N LEU A 165 4.89 15.47 -1.23
CA LEU A 165 3.98 15.46 -2.35
C LEU A 165 3.99 16.89 -2.86
N GLU A 166 4.98 17.18 -3.69
CA GLU A 166 5.04 18.43 -4.39
C GLU A 166 3.97 18.41 -5.47
N ASP A 167 3.03 19.34 -5.39
CA ASP A 167 2.14 19.66 -6.49
C ASP A 167 2.96 20.26 -7.64
N VAL A 168 3.46 19.39 -8.52
CA VAL A 168 4.26 19.82 -9.67
C VAL A 168 3.36 20.07 -10.88
N ARG A 169 3.29 21.34 -11.30
CA ARG A 169 2.72 21.68 -12.62
C ARG A 169 3.79 21.51 -13.70
N ILE A 170 3.55 20.55 -14.58
CA ILE A 170 4.41 20.30 -15.74
C ILE A 170 3.69 20.67 -17.04
N GLN A 171 4.42 21.25 -17.98
CA GLN A 171 3.95 21.41 -19.36
C GLN A 171 4.56 20.28 -20.20
N ILE A 172 3.69 19.47 -20.80
CA ILE A 172 4.07 18.37 -21.67
C ILE A 172 3.47 18.58 -23.06
N SER A 173 4.17 18.13 -24.10
CA SER A 173 3.67 18.21 -25.49
C SER A 173 2.62 17.15 -25.81
N SER A 174 2.50 16.12 -24.97
CA SER A 174 1.52 15.03 -25.09
C SER A 174 1.38 14.30 -23.76
N GLU A 175 0.22 13.70 -23.52
CA GLU A 175 -0.12 12.88 -22.33
C GLU A 175 0.56 11.49 -22.31
N ARG A 176 1.67 11.32 -23.03
CA ARG A 176 2.42 10.07 -23.06
C ARG A 176 3.15 9.87 -21.74
N ILE A 177 3.09 8.65 -21.23
CA ILE A 177 3.71 8.27 -19.96
C ILE A 177 5.23 8.50 -19.94
N ASP A 178 5.93 8.25 -21.05
CA ASP A 178 7.38 8.50 -21.14
C ASP A 178 7.73 9.99 -20.97
N ALA A 179 6.94 10.88 -21.56
CA ALA A 179 7.10 12.32 -21.44
C ALA A 179 6.80 12.81 -20.01
N ILE A 180 5.77 12.25 -19.38
CA ILE A 180 5.41 12.57 -17.99
C ILE A 180 6.54 12.13 -17.04
N ILE A 181 6.97 10.88 -17.12
CA ILE A 181 8.05 10.32 -16.27
C ILE A 181 9.35 11.11 -16.44
N ALA A 182 9.76 11.38 -17.69
CA ALA A 182 10.97 12.15 -17.94
C ALA A 182 10.92 13.53 -17.29
N ARG A 183 9.76 14.19 -17.31
CA ARG A 183 9.61 15.54 -16.79
C ARG A 183 9.51 15.57 -15.26
N VAL A 184 8.76 14.65 -14.66
CA VAL A 184 8.59 14.55 -13.20
C VAL A 184 9.91 14.17 -12.52
N TYR A 185 10.60 13.13 -13.01
CA TYR A 185 11.87 12.66 -12.44
C TYR A 185 13.11 13.41 -12.97
N LYS A 186 12.92 14.45 -13.80
CA LYS A 186 14.01 15.23 -14.43
C LYS A 186 15.03 14.33 -15.17
N LEU A 187 14.54 13.29 -15.84
CA LEU A 187 15.35 12.33 -16.59
C LEU A 187 15.48 12.72 -18.06
N SER A 188 16.52 12.21 -18.72
CA SER A 188 16.59 12.26 -20.19
C SER A 188 15.52 11.35 -20.80
N ARG A 189 15.16 11.60 -22.06
CA ARG A 189 14.18 10.75 -22.78
C ARG A 189 14.66 9.30 -22.90
N GLU A 190 15.96 9.10 -23.09
CA GLU A 190 16.56 7.77 -23.18
C GLU A 190 16.52 7.04 -21.84
N SER A 191 16.85 7.75 -20.75
CA SER A 191 16.77 7.20 -19.39
C SER A 191 15.33 6.81 -19.02
N ALA A 192 14.34 7.64 -19.36
CA ALA A 192 12.94 7.33 -19.15
C ALA A 192 12.49 6.09 -19.94
N GLN A 193 12.94 5.93 -21.20
CA GLN A 193 12.66 4.73 -21.99
C GLN A 193 13.32 3.47 -21.43
N GLY A 194 14.49 3.60 -20.79
CA GLY A 194 15.17 2.51 -20.08
C GLY A 194 14.29 1.86 -19.02
N LEU A 195 13.52 2.66 -18.28
CA LEU A 195 12.62 2.17 -17.23
C LEU A 195 11.53 1.23 -17.75
N PHE A 196 11.04 1.46 -18.98
CA PHE A 196 10.06 0.56 -19.63
C PHE A 196 10.71 -0.76 -20.04
N LYS A 197 11.95 -0.72 -20.55
CA LYS A 197 12.72 -1.92 -20.89
C LYS A 197 13.02 -2.78 -19.65
N GLU A 198 13.27 -2.12 -18.52
CA GLU A 198 13.50 -2.75 -17.21
C GLU A 198 12.20 -3.18 -16.51
N GLN A 199 11.03 -2.98 -17.13
CA GLN A 199 9.72 -3.34 -16.56
C GLN A 199 9.43 -2.68 -15.20
N LYS A 200 9.88 -1.43 -15.05
CA LYS A 200 9.76 -0.66 -13.79
C LYS A 200 8.55 0.26 -13.73
N VAL A 201 7.77 0.38 -14.79
CA VAL A 201 6.69 1.37 -14.92
C VAL A 201 5.32 0.69 -14.81
N PHE A 202 4.49 1.18 -13.90
CA PHE A 202 3.15 0.68 -13.63
C PHE A 202 2.12 1.81 -13.73
N VAL A 203 0.96 1.53 -14.31
CA VAL A 203 -0.19 2.44 -14.34
C VAL A 203 -1.38 1.72 -13.74
N ASN A 204 -1.97 2.29 -12.70
CA ASN A 204 -3.05 1.65 -11.93
C ASN A 204 -2.72 0.20 -11.59
N SER A 205 -1.47 -0.03 -11.19
CA SER A 205 -0.96 -1.35 -10.80
C SER A 205 -0.77 -2.38 -11.91
N LYS A 206 -0.91 -1.96 -13.18
CA LYS A 206 -0.61 -2.79 -14.35
C LYS A 206 0.75 -2.41 -14.93
N LEU A 207 1.59 -3.41 -15.19
CA LEU A 207 2.87 -3.21 -15.86
C LEU A 207 2.65 -2.61 -17.25
N VAL A 208 3.35 -1.50 -17.54
CA VAL A 208 3.33 -0.85 -18.85
C VAL A 208 4.71 -0.94 -19.47
N VAL A 209 4.79 -1.60 -20.61
CA VAL A 209 6.04 -1.77 -21.39
C VAL A 209 6.11 -0.83 -22.60
N THR A 210 5.00 -0.15 -22.93
CA THR A 210 4.87 0.68 -24.12
C THR A 210 4.97 2.16 -23.73
N PRO A 211 6.08 2.86 -24.06
CA PRO A 211 6.36 4.22 -23.57
C PRO A 211 5.38 5.30 -24.05
N ASP A 212 4.66 5.04 -25.14
CA ASP A 212 3.68 5.95 -25.75
C ASP A 212 2.26 5.82 -25.19
N THR A 213 2.06 4.95 -24.19
CA THR A 213 0.78 4.80 -23.48
C THR A 213 0.32 6.15 -22.93
N LYS A 214 -0.94 6.51 -23.18
CA LYS A 214 -1.53 7.76 -22.69
C LYS A 214 -2.08 7.59 -21.28
N VAL A 215 -1.78 8.54 -20.42
CA VAL A 215 -2.26 8.60 -19.04
C VAL A 215 -3.49 9.50 -18.98
N LYS A 216 -4.52 9.08 -18.24
CA LYS A 216 -5.76 9.84 -18.04
C LYS A 216 -5.77 10.52 -16.68
N THR A 217 -6.63 11.52 -16.53
CA THR A 217 -6.90 12.12 -15.23
C THR A 217 -7.36 11.04 -14.23
N GLY A 218 -6.72 11.01 -13.06
CA GLY A 218 -6.99 10.02 -12.01
C GLY A 218 -6.16 8.73 -12.11
N ASP A 219 -5.38 8.53 -13.17
CA ASP A 219 -4.46 7.39 -13.25
C ASP A 219 -3.29 7.56 -12.27
N ARG A 220 -2.96 6.49 -11.53
CA ARG A 220 -1.78 6.43 -10.67
C ARG A 220 -0.61 5.82 -11.45
N VAL A 221 0.46 6.60 -11.63
CA VAL A 221 1.70 6.13 -12.27
C VAL A 221 2.72 5.83 -11.17
N SER A 222 3.23 4.60 -11.12
CA SER A 222 4.31 4.19 -10.22
C SER A 222 5.53 3.78 -11.03
N VAL A 223 6.70 4.27 -10.61
CA VAL A 223 8.00 3.92 -11.22
C VAL A 223 8.89 3.37 -10.12
N ARG A 224 9.27 2.10 -10.25
CA ARG A 224 10.12 1.42 -9.26
C ARG A 224 11.58 1.80 -9.45
N GLY A 225 12.22 2.28 -8.40
CA GLY A 225 13.64 2.64 -8.33
C GLY A 225 14.50 1.51 -7.80
#